data_AF-A0A3C1SMI9-F1
#
_entry.id   AF-A0A3C1SMI9-F1
#
_cell.length_a   1.000
_cell.length_b   1.000
_cell.length_c   1.000
_cell.angle_alpha   90.00
_cell.angle_beta   90.00
_cell.angle_gamma   90.00
#
_symmetry.space_group_name_H-M   'P 1'
#
loop_
_entity.id
_entity.type
_entity.pdbx_description
1 polymer ?
#
loop_
_entity_poly.entity_id
_entity_poly.type
_entity_poly.pdbx_seq_one_letter_code
_entity_poly.pdbx_strand_id
1 'polypeptide(L)'
;MKDLLNPFKTFDEIEDFDAIRIGLASPEMIRAWSRGEVKKPETINYRTFKPERDGLFCAKIFGPTKDYECLCGKYKRLKHRGVVCEKCGVEVTLAKVRRERMGHIELASPTAHIWFLKS
;
A
#
# COMPACT_ATOMS: atom_id res chain seq x y z
N MET A 1 -15.35 -0.74 31.49
CA MET A 1 -15.27 -2.22 31.52
C MET A 1 -16.31 -2.90 30.61
N LYS A 2 -16.68 -2.31 29.45
CA LYS A 2 -17.56 -2.96 28.45
C LYS A 2 -16.82 -3.31 27.14
N ASP A 3 -15.57 -2.88 26.98
CA ASP A 3 -14.80 -3.03 25.72
C ASP A 3 -13.87 -4.25 25.67
N LEU A 4 -13.94 -5.15 26.66
CA LEU A 4 -13.01 -6.29 26.78
C LEU A 4 -13.62 -7.67 26.44
N LEU A 5 -14.87 -7.71 25.98
CA LEU A 5 -15.57 -8.95 25.60
C LEU A 5 -16.20 -8.83 24.21
N ASN A 6 -15.38 -8.58 23.20
CA ASN A 6 -15.80 -8.91 21.83
C ASN A 6 -14.68 -9.66 21.09
N PRO A 7 -14.58 -10.99 21.27
CA PRO A 7 -13.56 -11.82 20.61
C PRO A 7 -13.77 -11.94 19.08
N PHE A 8 -14.85 -11.35 18.56
CA PHE A 8 -15.17 -11.27 17.14
C PHE A 8 -15.41 -9.80 16.74
N LYS A 9 -14.39 -8.96 16.75
CA LYS A 9 -14.40 -7.83 15.80
C LYS A 9 -14.22 -8.45 14.42
N THR A 10 -15.35 -8.69 13.76
CA THR A 10 -15.44 -8.93 12.33
C THR A 10 -14.59 -7.85 11.64
N PHE A 11 -13.66 -8.31 10.80
CA PHE A 11 -12.89 -7.44 9.91
C PHE A 11 -13.88 -6.59 9.13
N ASP A 12 -13.68 -5.27 9.16
CA ASP A 12 -14.32 -4.22 8.36
C ASP A 12 -15.67 -4.65 7.75
N GLU A 13 -16.78 -4.37 8.46
CA GLU A 13 -18.11 -4.42 7.85
C GLU A 13 -18.05 -3.56 6.58
N ILE A 14 -18.19 -4.22 5.43
CA ILE A 14 -18.48 -3.53 4.18
C ILE A 14 -19.89 -2.97 4.41
N GLU A 15 -20.00 -1.70 4.77
CA GLU A 15 -21.29 -1.03 4.80
C GLU A 15 -21.90 -1.18 3.41
N ASP A 16 -23.06 -1.82 3.34
CA ASP A 16 -23.83 -1.89 2.11
C ASP A 16 -24.13 -0.46 1.67
N PHE A 17 -23.76 -0.11 0.44
CA PHE A 17 -23.95 1.22 -0.11
C PHE A 17 -25.10 1.22 -1.12
N ASP A 18 -25.96 2.25 -1.05
CA ASP A 18 -27.14 2.36 -1.92
C ASP A 18 -26.82 2.99 -3.30
N ALA A 19 -25.72 3.75 -3.40
CA ALA A 19 -25.38 4.51 -4.60
C ALA A 19 -23.87 4.62 -4.83
N ILE A 20 -23.47 4.70 -6.11
CA ILE A 20 -22.09 4.93 -6.54
C ILE A 20 -22.02 6.29 -7.24
N ARG A 21 -21.02 7.11 -6.87
CA ARG A 21 -20.70 8.36 -7.56
C ARG A 21 -19.33 8.26 -8.22
N ILE A 22 -19.22 8.80 -9.42
CA ILE A 22 -17.94 9.01 -10.11
C ILE A 22 -17.65 10.52 -10.24
N GLY A 23 -16.38 10.89 -10.16
CA GLY A 23 -15.93 12.27 -10.27
C GLY A 23 -14.44 12.35 -10.60
N LEU A 24 -13.96 13.55 -10.89
CA LEU A 24 -12.53 13.79 -11.12
C LEU A 24 -11.78 13.80 -9.79
N ALA A 25 -10.64 13.11 -9.76
CA ALA A 25 -9.74 13.12 -8.62
C ALA A 25 -8.85 14.38 -8.65
N SER A 26 -8.79 15.12 -7.55
CA SER A 26 -7.83 16.21 -7.40
C SER A 26 -6.42 15.66 -7.11
N PRO A 27 -5.34 16.43 -7.37
CA PRO A 27 -3.99 16.02 -7.01
C PRO A 27 -3.84 15.69 -5.52
N GLU A 28 -4.52 16.44 -4.65
CA GLU A 28 -4.56 16.19 -3.20
C GLU A 28 -5.22 14.86 -2.85
N MET A 29 -6.31 14.52 -3.54
CA MET A 29 -7.02 13.25 -3.36
C MET A 29 -6.16 12.06 -3.80
N ILE A 30 -5.44 12.17 -4.92
CA ILE A 30 -4.51 11.13 -5.39
C ILE A 30 -3.39 10.90 -4.36
N ARG A 31 -2.85 11.97 -3.76
CA ARG A 31 -1.85 11.87 -2.68
C ARG A 31 -2.43 11.21 -1.44
N ALA A 32 -3.68 11.50 -1.08
CA ALA A 32 -4.34 10.94 0.10
C ALA A 32 -4.57 9.42 -0.01
N TRP A 33 -4.83 8.89 -1.21
CA TRP A 33 -4.92 7.44 -1.43
C TRP A 33 -3.57 6.73 -1.38
N SER A 34 -2.49 7.48 -1.64
CA SER A 34 -1.17 6.91 -1.77
C SER A 34 -0.52 6.56 -0.43
N ARG A 35 0.16 5.42 -0.38
CA ARG A 35 1.02 5.02 0.75
C ARG A 35 2.49 5.38 0.55
N GLY A 36 2.84 5.97 -0.59
CA GLY A 36 4.20 6.40 -0.89
C GLY A 36 4.44 6.72 -2.36
N GLU A 37 5.50 7.48 -2.59
CA GLU A 37 5.95 7.92 -3.90
C GLU A 37 6.89 6.88 -4.52
N VAL A 38 6.66 6.54 -5.79
CA VAL A 38 7.56 5.69 -6.57
C VAL A 38 8.53 6.57 -7.34
N LYS A 39 9.83 6.40 -7.08
CA LYS A 39 10.91 7.24 -7.65
C LYS A 39 11.72 6.55 -8.73
N LYS A 40 11.66 5.23 -8.73
CA LYS A 40 12.60 4.34 -9.40
C LYS A 40 11.84 3.39 -10.33
N PRO A 41 12.25 3.24 -11.61
CA PRO A 41 11.61 2.29 -12.52
C PRO A 41 11.92 0.82 -12.18
N GLU A 42 12.83 0.56 -11.24
CA GLU A 42 13.27 -0.77 -10.87
C GLU A 42 12.14 -1.61 -10.26
N THR A 43 12.13 -2.90 -10.60
CA THR A 43 11.08 -3.84 -10.19
C THR A 43 11.57 -4.76 -9.07
N ILE A 44 12.38 -5.74 -9.43
CA ILE A 44 12.95 -6.74 -8.54
C ILE A 44 14.45 -6.88 -8.82
N ASN A 45 15.18 -7.26 -7.78
CA ASN A 45 16.58 -7.58 -7.89
C ASN A 45 16.77 -8.90 -8.67
N TYR A 46 17.63 -8.89 -9.68
CA TYR A 46 17.84 -10.05 -10.55
C TYR A 46 18.42 -11.29 -9.85
N ARG A 47 19.21 -11.13 -8.77
CA ARG A 47 19.79 -12.26 -8.03
C ARG A 47 18.91 -12.73 -6.89
N THR A 48 18.39 -11.78 -6.11
CA THR A 48 17.69 -12.11 -4.85
C THR A 48 16.19 -12.23 -5.02
N PHE A 49 15.64 -11.82 -6.18
CA PHE A 49 14.21 -11.70 -6.46
C PHE A 49 13.44 -10.86 -5.43
N LYS A 50 14.16 -10.05 -4.63
CA LYS A 50 13.56 -9.13 -3.67
C LYS A 50 13.13 -7.86 -4.38
N PRO A 51 11.98 -7.27 -4.02
CA PRO A 51 11.58 -5.98 -4.54
C PRO A 51 12.61 -4.90 -4.22
N GLU A 52 12.88 -4.04 -5.21
CA GLU A 52 13.78 -2.91 -5.04
C GLU A 52 13.14 -1.79 -4.21
N ARG A 53 13.97 -1.00 -3.54
CA ARG A 53 13.52 0.11 -2.69
C ARG A 53 13.08 1.30 -3.55
N ASP A 54 11.93 1.88 -3.22
CA ASP A 54 11.29 3.00 -3.92
C ASP A 54 10.94 2.71 -5.41
N GLY A 55 11.00 1.43 -5.80
CA GLY A 55 10.63 0.92 -7.12
C GLY A 55 9.17 0.50 -7.24
N LEU A 56 8.79 0.01 -8.43
CA LEU A 56 7.41 -0.36 -8.78
C LEU A 56 6.79 -1.43 -7.87
N PHE A 57 7.60 -2.31 -7.28
CA PHE A 57 7.13 -3.38 -6.38
C PHE A 57 7.48 -3.17 -4.91
N CYS A 58 7.95 -1.97 -4.54
CA CYS A 58 8.54 -1.69 -3.23
C CYS A 58 7.66 -2.17 -2.06
N ALA A 59 8.22 -3.00 -1.19
CA ALA A 59 7.50 -3.54 -0.04
C ALA A 59 7.17 -2.48 1.03
N LYS A 60 7.89 -1.34 1.04
CA LYS A 60 7.61 -0.23 1.96
C LYS A 60 6.29 0.47 1.59
N ILE A 61 6.05 0.69 0.30
CA ILE A 61 4.87 1.39 -0.22
C ILE A 61 3.67 0.45 -0.23
N PHE A 62 3.82 -0.68 -0.90
CA PHE A 62 2.70 -1.60 -1.18
C PHE A 62 2.47 -2.63 -0.08
N GLY A 63 3.43 -2.83 0.84
CA GLY A 63 3.33 -3.82 1.91
C GLY A 63 4.17 -5.09 1.69
N PRO A 64 4.15 -6.02 2.66
CA PRO A 64 5.09 -7.15 2.70
C PRO A 64 4.79 -8.22 1.63
N THR A 65 5.83 -8.90 1.15
CA THR A 65 5.71 -9.99 0.16
C THR A 65 5.18 -11.28 0.78
N LYS A 66 5.38 -11.47 2.09
CA LYS A 66 4.95 -12.65 2.86
C LYS A 66 4.13 -12.21 4.05
N ASP A 67 3.16 -13.02 4.44
CA ASP A 67 2.28 -12.71 5.56
C ASP A 67 3.06 -12.60 6.87
N TYR A 68 2.85 -11.49 7.58
CA TYR A 68 3.44 -11.21 8.88
C TYR A 68 4.98 -11.35 8.91
N GLU A 69 5.64 -11.01 7.80
CA GLU A 69 7.10 -11.00 7.69
C GLU A 69 7.59 -9.72 6.98
N CYS A 70 8.53 -9.02 7.59
CA CYS A 70 9.18 -7.87 6.95
C CYS A 70 10.20 -8.32 5.89
N LEU A 71 10.52 -7.46 4.91
CA LEU A 71 11.39 -7.80 3.78
C LEU A 71 12.82 -8.24 4.19
N CYS A 72 13.37 -7.66 5.26
CA CYS A 72 14.70 -8.02 5.76
C CYS A 72 14.73 -9.28 6.64
N GLY A 73 13.56 -9.79 7.05
CA GLY A 73 13.44 -10.96 7.92
C GLY A 73 13.73 -10.73 9.40
N LYS A 74 13.95 -9.48 9.86
CA LYS A 74 14.15 -9.14 11.30
C LYS A 74 12.90 -9.46 12.13
N TYR A 75 11.76 -8.97 11.67
CA TYR A 75 10.46 -9.23 12.28
C TYR A 75 9.71 -10.28 11.47
N LYS A 76 9.35 -11.38 12.14
CA LYS A 76 8.62 -12.52 11.60
C LYS A 76 7.54 -12.97 12.57
N ARG A 77 6.52 -13.64 12.03
CA ARG A 77 5.37 -14.25 12.73
C ARG A 77 4.39 -13.21 13.28
N LEU A 78 3.21 -13.68 13.69
CA LEU A 78 2.11 -12.84 14.18
C LEU A 78 2.45 -11.92 15.36
N LYS A 79 3.47 -12.26 16.17
CA LYS A 79 3.83 -11.50 17.37
C LYS A 79 4.16 -10.03 17.11
N HIS A 80 4.62 -9.70 15.90
CA HIS A 80 5.03 -8.35 15.51
C HIS A 80 4.02 -7.68 14.57
N ARG A 81 2.77 -8.15 14.55
CA ARG A 81 1.70 -7.58 13.72
C ARG A 81 1.57 -6.07 13.98
N GLY A 82 1.56 -5.28 12.90
CA GLY A 82 1.45 -3.82 12.95
C GLY A 82 2.77 -3.08 13.23
N VAL A 83 3.87 -3.80 13.51
CA VAL A 83 5.18 -3.16 13.71
C VAL A 83 5.80 -2.79 12.37
N VAL A 84 6.28 -1.56 12.26
CA VAL A 84 7.07 -1.10 11.10
C VAL A 84 8.55 -1.42 11.33
N CYS A 85 9.16 -2.12 10.39
CA CYS A 85 10.55 -2.52 10.52
C CYS A 85 11.51 -1.33 10.36
N GLU A 86 12.34 -1.04 11.36
CA GLU A 86 13.30 0.07 11.29
C GLU A 86 14.36 -0.08 10.19
N LYS A 87 14.72 -1.31 9.82
CA LYS A 87 15.75 -1.57 8.80
C LYS A 87 15.22 -1.41 7.37
N CYS A 88 14.00 -1.87 7.09
CA CYS A 88 13.46 -1.91 5.73
C CYS A 88 12.22 -1.04 5.52
N GLY A 89 11.67 -0.43 6.58
CA GLY A 89 10.46 0.38 6.54
C GLY A 89 9.17 -0.40 6.25
N VAL A 90 9.24 -1.74 6.18
CA VAL A 90 8.08 -2.58 5.84
C VAL A 90 7.27 -2.86 7.09
N GLU A 91 5.99 -2.55 7.01
CA GLU A 91 4.99 -2.90 8.01
C GLU A 91 4.69 -4.40 8.00
N VAL A 92 4.66 -5.02 9.17
CA VAL A 92 4.34 -6.43 9.34
C VAL A 92 2.82 -6.63 9.34
N THR A 93 2.28 -6.96 8.17
CA THR A 93 0.85 -7.20 7.94
C THR A 93 0.64 -8.37 6.95
N LEU A 94 -0.60 -8.62 6.55
CA LEU A 94 -0.94 -9.60 5.51
C LEU A 94 -0.42 -9.12 4.15
N ALA A 95 0.04 -10.04 3.30
CA ALA A 95 0.45 -9.73 1.93
C ALA A 95 -0.75 -9.29 1.06
N LYS A 96 -1.99 -9.60 1.47
CA LYS A 96 -3.23 -9.16 0.80
C LYS A 96 -3.28 -7.64 0.59
N VAL A 97 -2.75 -6.85 1.53
CA VAL A 97 -2.77 -5.37 1.45
C VAL A 97 -2.09 -4.82 0.19
N ARG A 98 -1.19 -5.60 -0.44
CA ARG A 98 -0.53 -5.23 -1.70
C ARG A 98 -1.51 -5.05 -2.86
N ARG A 99 -2.70 -5.63 -2.78
CA ARG A 99 -3.77 -5.50 -3.78
C ARG A 99 -4.64 -4.26 -3.56
N GLU A 100 -4.58 -3.68 -2.36
CA GLU A 100 -5.45 -2.57 -1.92
C GLU A 100 -4.69 -1.24 -1.82
N ARG A 101 -3.39 -1.27 -1.50
CA ARG A 101 -2.56 -0.07 -1.36
C ARG A 101 -2.19 0.54 -2.71
N MET A 102 -2.42 1.84 -2.84
CA MET A 102 -2.02 2.63 -4.00
C MET A 102 -0.68 3.34 -3.78
N GLY A 103 0.03 3.60 -4.87
CA GLY A 103 1.24 4.43 -4.94
C GLY A 103 0.98 5.63 -5.86
N HIS A 104 1.80 6.67 -5.79
CA HIS A 104 1.75 7.80 -6.72
C HIS A 104 3.13 8.13 -7.28
N ILE A 105 3.16 8.91 -8.35
CA ILE A 105 4.36 9.49 -8.94
C ILE A 105 4.10 10.99 -9.05
N GLU A 106 5.00 11.81 -8.52
CA GLU A 106 4.97 13.24 -8.77
C GLU A 106 5.57 13.56 -10.14
N LEU A 107 4.80 14.24 -10.97
CA LEU A 107 5.21 14.61 -12.31
C LEU A 107 5.95 15.94 -12.26
N ALA A 108 7.11 16.01 -12.92
CA ALA A 108 7.90 17.25 -12.98
C ALA A 108 7.20 18.40 -13.73
N SER A 109 6.25 18.06 -14.61
CA SER A 109 5.46 19.02 -15.38
C SER A 109 4.00 18.58 -15.43
N PRO A 110 3.03 19.53 -15.44
CA PRO A 110 1.64 19.21 -15.67
C PRO A 110 1.47 18.43 -16.98
N THR A 111 0.70 17.33 -16.91
CA THR A 111 0.42 16.46 -18.06
C THR A 111 -1.08 16.41 -18.30
N ALA A 112 -1.50 16.68 -19.54
CA ALA A 112 -2.90 16.59 -19.92
C ALA A 112 -3.36 15.13 -19.93
N HIS A 113 -4.51 14.85 -19.31
CA HIS A 113 -5.08 13.51 -19.31
C HIS A 113 -5.70 13.20 -20.67
N ILE A 114 -5.17 12.18 -21.36
CA ILE A 114 -5.49 11.89 -22.77
C ILE A 114 -6.99 11.71 -23.05
N TRP A 115 -7.74 11.12 -22.10
CA TRP A 115 -9.19 10.92 -22.26
C TRP A 115 -9.99 12.21 -22.38
N PHE A 116 -9.51 13.34 -21.85
CA PHE A 116 -10.20 14.63 -21.98
C PHE A 116 -9.63 15.48 -23.12
N LEU A 117 -8.49 15.10 -23.70
CA LEU A 117 -7.85 15.82 -24.80
C LEU A 117 -8.26 15.29 -26.18
N LYS A 118 -8.41 13.96 -26.31
CA LYS A 118 -8.70 13.28 -27.58
C LYS A 118 -10.05 12.55 -27.57
N SER A 119 -11.00 13.03 -26.77
CA SER A 119 -12.36 12.49 -26.75
C SER A 119 -13.16 12.86 -27.99
#